data_AF-A0A8D0B1Q7-F1
#
_entry.id   AF-A0A8D0B1Q7-F1
#
_cell.length_a   1.000
_cell.length_b   1.000
_cell.length_c   1.000
_cell.angle_alpha   90.00
_cell.angle_beta   90.00
_cell.angle_gamma   90.00
#
_symmetry.space_group_name_H-M   'P 1'
#
loop_
_entity.id
_entity.type
_entity.pdbx_description
1 polymer ?
#
loop_
_entity_poly.entity_id
_entity_poly.type
_entity_poly.pdbx_seq_one_letter_code
_entity_poly.pdbx_strand_id
1 'polypeptide(L)'
;MSGKRSRPAAPGSGDGDAAAAGKKRLKREQRVEFSAALREPALKEKVALAWAHKEALSHDAIVLDPVPFPHCLIRNFIQSEDFLEGLQKELLCLDFHEKSNDLYKFKQSDDLKKRREPHIAALRKVLFEEFRAWLSDVVHVELEPTIDLSCAKYEYTDTLLCHDDELEGRRIAFILYLVPPWDESDGGTLDLFSTDDHLQPMQVVKSLVPSWNTLAFFEVSPVSFHQVAEVVSKGKCRLSVSGWFHGPSVARPAPSAELRLPLSPHIPHDHEILYDWINPIYLDMDSQAKIQEEFEERSEMLLKDFLKKEKFQLVCDALKKEDLRWSNRGPPNKRRYERADEESLPAVLRGCVELFHSEAMFLLLSNFTGLKLHFLAPEEDDDETGSEGEATAGMDPSQSSRGASSQEENGGRDRAQEHEGTSANQGDSKLGSRIPQCSSELRRWTRGCYTLVHDTQTTEFALDLMLFCGCEGWDADYGGFTSYIAKGEDEELLVVNPENNCLALVYRDRETLKFVKYINHYSLERTEASQEQTGFWDFCFVYYE
;
A
#
# COMPACT_ATOMS: atom_id res chain seq x y z
N MET A 1 73.31 48.14 22.53
CA MET A 1 72.47 48.82 21.51
C MET A 1 71.89 47.76 20.60
N SER A 2 70.57 47.74 20.52
CA SER A 2 69.76 46.81 19.72
C SER A 2 69.80 47.17 18.23
N GLY A 3 69.80 46.16 17.36
CA GLY A 3 68.89 46.18 16.21
C GLY A 3 69.49 46.04 14.80
N LYS A 4 69.05 44.95 14.16
CA LYS A 4 68.77 44.75 12.71
C LYS A 4 69.95 44.52 11.76
N ARG A 5 69.91 43.40 11.02
CA ARG A 5 69.33 43.36 9.66
C ARG A 5 69.31 41.95 9.06
N SER A 6 68.45 41.84 8.06
CA SER A 6 67.75 40.71 7.45
C SER A 6 68.42 40.06 6.22
N ARG A 7 67.95 38.83 5.94
CA ARG A 7 67.83 38.08 4.67
C ARG A 7 68.78 36.88 4.50
N PRO A 8 68.25 35.72 4.09
CA PRO A 8 68.98 34.83 3.20
C PRO A 8 68.27 34.71 1.84
N ALA A 9 69.07 34.77 0.78
CA ALA A 9 68.72 34.30 -0.56
C ALA A 9 69.42 32.94 -0.79
N ALA A 10 68.76 32.08 -1.55
CA ALA A 10 69.18 30.73 -1.95
C ALA A 10 70.56 30.71 -2.65
N PRO A 11 71.20 29.54 -2.85
CA PRO A 11 70.85 28.72 -4.03
C PRO A 11 71.15 27.21 -3.89
N GLY A 12 70.78 26.43 -4.91
CA GLY A 12 71.57 25.25 -5.28
C GLY A 12 70.76 24.02 -5.63
N SER A 13 70.14 24.04 -6.81
CA SER A 13 69.69 22.86 -7.55
C SER A 13 70.88 21.99 -7.97
N GLY A 14 70.82 20.70 -7.66
CA GLY A 14 71.70 19.65 -8.18
C GLY A 14 70.90 18.36 -8.32
N ASP A 15 70.83 17.85 -9.54
CA ASP A 15 70.04 16.72 -10.01
C ASP A 15 70.32 15.39 -9.32
N GLY A 16 69.30 14.53 -9.31
CA GLY A 16 69.41 13.12 -8.91
C GLY A 16 68.12 12.36 -9.17
N ASP A 17 67.94 11.92 -10.42
CA ASP A 17 66.92 10.96 -10.86
C ASP A 17 66.91 9.71 -9.97
N ALA A 18 65.75 9.40 -9.39
CA ALA A 18 65.43 8.08 -8.87
C ALA A 18 63.99 7.72 -9.24
N ALA A 19 63.88 6.82 -10.21
CA ALA A 19 62.65 6.27 -10.74
C ALA A 19 61.70 5.75 -9.65
N ALA A 20 60.51 6.34 -9.57
CA ALA A 20 59.39 5.83 -8.78
C ALA A 20 58.76 4.64 -9.51
N ALA A 21 59.09 3.43 -9.07
CA ALA A 21 58.40 2.21 -9.46
C ALA A 21 56.98 2.20 -8.88
N GLY A 22 56.02 2.73 -9.65
CA GLY A 22 54.59 2.59 -9.38
C GLY A 22 54.16 1.15 -9.52
N LYS A 23 53.98 0.43 -8.40
CA LYS A 23 53.23 -0.83 -8.37
C LYS A 23 51.76 -0.53 -8.69
N LYS A 24 51.37 -0.65 -9.96
CA LYS A 24 49.97 -0.87 -10.35
C LYS A 24 49.50 -2.16 -9.64
N ARG A 25 48.70 -2.04 -8.57
CA ARG A 25 47.86 -3.15 -8.10
C ARG A 25 46.95 -3.49 -9.28
N LEU A 26 47.24 -4.60 -9.98
CA LEU A 26 46.25 -5.20 -10.87
C LEU A 26 44.99 -5.43 -10.02
N LYS A 27 43.86 -4.84 -10.42
CA LYS A 27 42.54 -5.26 -9.93
C LYS A 27 42.42 -6.75 -10.29
N ARG A 28 42.65 -7.62 -9.33
CA ARG A 28 42.43 -9.06 -9.49
C ARG A 28 40.92 -9.22 -9.60
N GLU A 29 40.43 -9.55 -10.79
CA GLU A 29 39.03 -9.91 -10.97
C GLU A 29 38.71 -11.06 -10.03
N GLN A 30 37.68 -10.86 -9.22
CA GLN A 30 37.28 -11.86 -8.25
C GLN A 30 36.43 -12.88 -8.98
N ARG A 31 36.99 -14.08 -9.17
CA ARG A 31 36.28 -15.18 -9.81
C ARG A 31 35.54 -15.95 -8.72
N VAL A 32 34.23 -16.03 -8.86
CA VAL A 32 33.33 -16.76 -7.97
C VAL A 32 32.42 -17.61 -8.84
N GLU A 33 32.03 -18.78 -8.34
CA GLU A 33 31.12 -19.70 -9.01
C GLU A 33 30.01 -20.09 -8.05
N PHE A 34 28.82 -20.36 -8.58
CA PHE A 34 27.74 -20.96 -7.82
C PHE A 34 27.95 -22.47 -7.63
N SER A 35 27.20 -23.06 -6.70
CA SER A 35 27.32 -24.44 -6.24
C SER A 35 27.59 -25.45 -7.36
N ALA A 36 28.71 -26.17 -7.25
CA ALA A 36 29.10 -27.19 -8.23
C ALA A 36 28.07 -28.31 -8.37
N ALA A 37 27.35 -28.65 -7.30
CA ALA A 37 26.31 -29.67 -7.33
C ALA A 37 25.20 -29.34 -8.35
N LEU A 38 24.82 -28.06 -8.47
CA LEU A 38 23.80 -27.63 -9.43
C LEU A 38 24.27 -27.71 -10.88
N ARG A 39 25.59 -27.67 -11.10
CA ARG A 39 26.22 -27.80 -12.43
C ARG A 39 26.35 -29.26 -12.87
N GLU A 40 26.10 -30.22 -11.98
CA GLU A 40 26.05 -31.63 -12.34
C GLU A 40 24.85 -31.91 -13.27
N PRO A 41 25.07 -32.46 -14.48
CA PRO A 41 23.98 -32.66 -15.45
C PRO A 41 22.81 -33.47 -14.90
N ALA A 42 23.11 -34.51 -14.11
CA ALA A 42 22.08 -35.37 -13.53
C ALA A 42 21.18 -34.66 -12.52
N LEU A 43 21.73 -33.74 -11.70
CA LEU A 43 20.90 -32.96 -10.78
C LEU A 43 20.10 -31.90 -11.54
N LYS A 44 20.74 -31.21 -12.49
CA LYS A 44 20.06 -30.20 -13.32
C LYS A 44 18.84 -30.80 -14.06
N GLU A 45 19.00 -31.98 -14.66
CA GLU A 45 17.91 -32.69 -15.35
C GLU A 45 16.77 -33.06 -14.38
N LYS A 46 17.09 -33.55 -13.18
CA LYS A 46 16.08 -33.83 -12.14
C LYS A 46 15.31 -32.58 -11.72
N VAL A 47 16.00 -31.45 -11.54
CA VAL A 47 15.37 -30.17 -11.17
C VAL A 47 14.46 -29.69 -12.31
N ALA A 48 14.91 -29.76 -13.56
CA ALA A 48 14.11 -29.38 -14.72
C ALA A 48 12.83 -30.23 -14.85
N LEU A 49 12.96 -31.56 -14.69
CA LEU A 49 11.81 -32.48 -14.72
C LEU A 49 10.83 -32.20 -13.57
N ALA A 50 11.34 -32.01 -12.34
CA ALA A 50 10.51 -31.69 -11.18
C ALA A 50 9.78 -30.35 -11.35
N TRP A 51 10.46 -29.34 -11.89
CA TRP A 51 9.86 -28.04 -12.19
C TRP A 51 8.74 -28.16 -13.25
N ALA A 52 9.02 -28.84 -14.36
CA ALA A 52 8.07 -29.03 -15.45
C ALA A 52 6.81 -29.80 -15.02
N HIS A 53 6.98 -30.83 -14.17
CA HIS A 53 5.87 -31.63 -13.67
C HIS A 53 5.22 -31.08 -12.40
N LYS A 54 5.73 -29.97 -11.85
CA LYS A 54 5.30 -29.41 -10.55
C LYS A 54 5.35 -30.47 -9.43
N GLU A 55 6.46 -31.20 -9.35
CA GLU A 55 6.70 -32.24 -8.36
C GLU A 55 7.72 -31.77 -7.32
N ALA A 56 7.52 -32.14 -6.05
CA ALA A 56 8.50 -31.81 -5.01
C ALA A 56 9.83 -32.56 -5.24
N LEU A 57 10.95 -31.86 -5.04
CA LEU A 57 12.29 -32.41 -5.08
C LEU A 57 13.04 -32.02 -3.81
N SER A 58 13.63 -32.99 -3.13
CA SER A 58 14.52 -32.74 -2.00
C SER A 58 15.91 -33.28 -2.28
N HIS A 59 16.90 -32.40 -2.22
CA HIS A 59 18.32 -32.70 -2.35
C HIS A 59 19.10 -31.81 -1.39
N ASP A 60 20.29 -32.24 -0.95
CA ASP A 60 21.11 -31.50 0.03
C ASP A 60 21.39 -30.06 -0.42
N ALA A 61 21.65 -29.88 -1.72
CA ALA A 61 21.94 -28.57 -2.32
C ALA A 61 20.70 -27.74 -2.69
N ILE A 62 19.57 -28.38 -3.01
CA ILE A 62 18.37 -27.69 -3.52
C ILE A 62 17.09 -28.41 -3.09
N VAL A 63 16.09 -27.64 -2.68
CA VAL A 63 14.73 -28.11 -2.43
C VAL A 63 13.81 -27.36 -3.37
N LEU A 64 12.97 -28.08 -4.12
CA LEU A 64 11.87 -27.53 -4.92
C LEU A 64 10.57 -28.01 -4.30
N ASP A 65 9.66 -27.09 -4.03
CA ASP A 65 8.31 -27.43 -3.62
C ASP A 65 7.28 -26.71 -4.50
N PRO A 66 6.30 -27.45 -5.07
CA PRO A 66 5.31 -26.89 -5.99
C PRO A 66 4.16 -26.15 -5.29
N VAL A 67 4.04 -26.22 -3.96
CA VAL A 67 2.90 -25.68 -3.19
C VAL A 67 3.35 -24.51 -2.30
N PRO A 68 2.67 -23.36 -2.26
CA PRO A 68 1.44 -23.02 -2.98
C PRO A 68 1.65 -22.73 -4.47
N PHE A 69 2.89 -22.44 -4.85
CA PHE A 69 3.38 -22.31 -6.22
C PHE A 69 4.84 -22.79 -6.28
N PRO A 70 5.38 -23.11 -7.46
CA PRO A 70 6.76 -23.56 -7.61
C PRO A 70 7.77 -22.57 -7.03
N HIS A 71 8.45 -22.99 -5.97
CA HIS A 71 9.52 -22.24 -5.33
C HIS A 71 10.68 -23.17 -4.97
N CYS A 72 11.89 -22.62 -5.03
CA CYS A 72 13.11 -23.34 -4.79
C CYS A 72 13.95 -22.66 -3.71
N LEU A 73 14.64 -23.47 -2.92
CA LEU A 73 15.66 -23.06 -1.96
C LEU A 73 16.98 -23.75 -2.29
N ILE A 74 17.98 -22.97 -2.68
CA ILE A 74 19.35 -23.44 -2.88
C ILE A 74 20.16 -23.08 -1.64
N ARG A 75 20.70 -24.10 -0.96
CA ARG A 75 21.60 -23.90 0.18
C ARG A 75 23.04 -23.80 -0.30
N ASN A 76 23.84 -23.00 0.39
CA ASN A 76 25.25 -22.78 0.07
C ASN A 76 25.45 -22.38 -1.41
N PHE A 77 24.68 -21.38 -1.86
CA PHE A 77 24.61 -20.98 -3.26
C PHE A 77 25.98 -20.62 -3.84
N ILE A 78 26.78 -19.85 -3.10
CA ILE A 78 28.17 -19.52 -3.44
C ILE A 78 29.13 -20.36 -2.61
N GLN A 79 30.14 -20.96 -3.24
CA GLN A 79 31.05 -21.89 -2.55
C GLN A 79 32.14 -21.23 -1.71
N SER A 80 32.52 -20.00 -2.04
CA SER A 80 33.63 -19.29 -1.39
C SER A 80 33.14 -18.44 -0.23
N GLU A 81 33.45 -18.85 1.01
CA GLU A 81 33.08 -18.09 2.21
C GLU A 81 33.78 -16.72 2.25
N ASP A 82 35.08 -16.67 1.92
CA ASP A 82 35.85 -15.42 1.81
C ASP A 82 35.20 -14.41 0.85
N PHE A 83 34.56 -14.91 -0.20
CA PHE A 83 33.83 -14.06 -1.14
C PHE A 83 32.56 -13.49 -0.51
N LEU A 84 31.79 -14.29 0.22
CA LEU A 84 30.55 -13.86 0.83
C LEU A 84 30.78 -12.86 1.96
N GLU A 85 31.81 -13.07 2.79
CA GLU A 85 32.22 -12.08 3.80
C GLU A 85 32.62 -10.75 3.15
N GLY A 86 33.39 -10.81 2.06
CA GLY A 86 33.78 -9.62 1.30
C GLY A 86 32.59 -8.93 0.62
N LEU A 87 31.65 -9.70 0.07
CA LEU A 87 30.40 -9.20 -0.51
C LEU A 87 29.54 -8.52 0.55
N GLN A 88 29.31 -9.17 1.70
CA GLN A 88 28.55 -8.58 2.81
C GLN A 88 29.18 -7.26 3.26
N LYS A 89 30.51 -7.21 3.38
CA LYS A 89 31.23 -5.98 3.71
C LYS A 89 31.02 -4.87 2.68
N GLU A 90 31.13 -5.18 1.39
CA GLU A 90 30.86 -4.19 0.32
C GLU A 90 29.43 -3.68 0.37
N LEU A 91 28.45 -4.59 0.52
CA LEU A 91 27.03 -4.25 0.59
C LEU A 91 26.69 -3.39 1.81
N LEU A 92 27.26 -3.71 2.98
CA LEU A 92 27.03 -2.94 4.20
C LEU A 92 27.63 -1.53 4.15
N CYS A 93 28.64 -1.31 3.29
CA CYS A 93 29.24 0.01 3.03
C CYS A 93 28.47 0.86 2.00
N LEU A 94 27.41 0.33 1.38
CA LEU A 94 26.56 1.12 0.50
C LEU A 94 25.71 2.11 1.31
N ASP A 95 25.30 3.19 0.65
CA ASP A 95 24.25 4.07 1.15
C ASP A 95 22.90 3.34 1.04
N PHE A 96 22.10 3.46 2.09
CA PHE A 96 20.75 2.90 2.15
C PHE A 96 19.75 4.02 2.39
N HIS A 97 18.65 3.95 1.67
CA HIS A 97 17.55 4.90 1.74
C HIS A 97 16.34 4.19 2.33
N GLU A 98 15.68 4.86 3.28
CA GLU A 98 14.41 4.37 3.80
C GLU A 98 13.36 4.40 2.69
N LYS A 99 12.61 3.31 2.58
CA LYS A 99 11.47 3.16 1.70
C LYS A 99 10.26 2.80 2.55
N SER A 100 9.24 3.63 2.50
CA SER A 100 8.00 3.42 3.24
C SER A 100 6.82 3.85 2.37
N ASN A 101 5.85 2.96 2.20
CA ASN A 101 4.53 3.25 1.64
C ASN A 101 3.51 2.34 2.34
N ASP A 102 2.29 2.21 1.82
CA ASP A 102 1.29 1.27 2.36
C ASP A 102 1.80 -0.19 2.41
N LEU A 103 2.49 -0.64 1.37
CA LEU A 103 2.94 -2.03 1.19
C LEU A 103 4.15 -2.41 2.04
N TYR A 104 5.08 -1.48 2.28
CA TYR A 104 6.36 -1.81 2.91
C TYR A 104 6.93 -0.73 3.81
N LYS A 105 7.88 -1.13 4.65
CA LYS A 105 8.85 -0.28 5.35
C LYS A 105 10.15 -1.06 5.48
N PHE A 106 11.21 -0.59 4.82
CA PHE A 106 12.57 -1.16 4.93
C PHE A 106 13.60 -0.19 4.35
N LYS A 107 14.87 -0.58 4.36
CA LYS A 107 15.97 0.20 3.76
C LYS A 107 16.49 -0.48 2.49
N GLN A 108 16.61 0.27 1.40
CA GLN A 108 17.12 -0.24 0.12
C GLN A 108 18.38 0.54 -0.30
N SER A 109 19.37 -0.15 -0.86
CA SER A 109 20.48 0.52 -1.53
C SER A 109 20.06 1.11 -2.88
N ASP A 110 20.92 1.93 -3.48
CA ASP A 110 20.84 2.16 -4.93
C ASP A 110 20.87 0.82 -5.72
N ASP A 111 20.33 0.85 -6.94
CA ASP A 111 20.45 -0.25 -7.91
C ASP A 111 21.92 -0.67 -8.09
N LEU A 112 22.17 -1.98 -8.00
CA LEU A 112 23.51 -2.54 -8.06
C LEU A 112 24.01 -2.71 -9.50
N LYS A 113 23.18 -2.47 -10.52
CA LYS A 113 23.52 -2.67 -11.95
C LYS A 113 24.84 -2.04 -12.38
N LYS A 114 25.12 -0.80 -11.96
CA LYS A 114 26.29 -0.01 -12.39
C LYS A 114 27.42 0.05 -11.34
N ARG A 115 27.25 -0.62 -10.21
CA ARG A 115 28.24 -0.67 -9.10
C ARG A 115 29.55 -1.35 -9.56
N ARG A 116 30.71 -0.86 -9.10
CA ARG A 116 32.05 -1.26 -9.61
C ARG A 116 32.92 -1.97 -8.58
N GLU A 117 32.40 -2.13 -7.38
CA GLU A 117 32.97 -2.87 -6.27
C GLU A 117 33.16 -4.34 -6.70
N PRO A 118 34.32 -4.95 -6.45
CA PRO A 118 34.70 -6.21 -7.09
C PRO A 118 33.80 -7.40 -6.72
N HIS A 119 33.32 -7.51 -5.48
CA HIS A 119 32.44 -8.62 -5.10
C HIS A 119 31.04 -8.43 -5.68
N ILE A 120 30.50 -7.21 -5.64
CA ILE A 120 29.20 -6.90 -6.27
C ILE A 120 29.25 -7.15 -7.78
N ALA A 121 30.31 -6.71 -8.46
CA ALA A 121 30.48 -6.91 -9.90
C ALA A 121 30.57 -8.41 -10.27
N ALA A 122 31.28 -9.20 -9.45
CA ALA A 122 31.39 -10.63 -9.66
C ALA A 122 30.07 -11.37 -9.34
N LEU A 123 29.32 -10.95 -8.33
CA LEU A 123 27.99 -11.48 -8.03
C LEU A 123 27.03 -11.27 -9.21
N ARG A 124 27.03 -10.07 -9.82
CA ARG A 124 26.20 -9.81 -11.01
C ARG A 124 26.52 -10.77 -12.15
N LYS A 125 27.80 -11.05 -12.37
CA LYS A 125 28.24 -12.01 -13.40
C LYS A 125 27.71 -13.42 -13.11
N VAL A 126 27.85 -13.89 -11.87
CA VAL A 126 27.33 -15.20 -11.46
C VAL A 126 25.83 -15.28 -11.64
N LEU A 127 25.07 -14.28 -11.19
CA LEU A 127 23.61 -14.30 -11.27
C LEU A 127 23.09 -14.16 -12.72
N PHE A 128 23.52 -13.13 -13.45
CA PHE A 128 22.90 -12.75 -14.73
C PHE A 128 23.60 -13.33 -15.96
N GLU A 129 24.74 -14.02 -15.82
CA GLU A 129 25.34 -14.80 -16.90
C GLU A 129 25.21 -16.30 -16.63
N GLU A 130 25.90 -16.82 -15.62
CA GLU A 130 26.05 -18.26 -15.41
C GLU A 130 24.78 -18.89 -14.84
N PHE A 131 24.24 -18.34 -13.74
CA PHE A 131 23.04 -18.85 -13.09
C PHE A 131 21.79 -18.58 -13.93
N ARG A 132 21.68 -17.42 -14.60
CA ARG A 132 20.60 -17.16 -15.55
C ARG A 132 20.55 -18.22 -16.65
N ALA A 133 21.69 -18.57 -17.27
CA ALA A 133 21.72 -19.62 -18.30
C ALA A 133 21.29 -20.97 -17.74
N TRP A 134 21.76 -21.33 -16.53
CA TRP A 134 21.31 -22.53 -15.84
C TRP A 134 19.79 -22.52 -15.59
N LEU A 135 19.26 -21.38 -15.14
CA LEU A 135 17.86 -21.21 -14.79
C LEU A 135 16.96 -21.26 -16.02
N SER A 136 17.33 -20.58 -17.12
CA SER A 136 16.63 -20.65 -18.41
C SER A 136 16.43 -22.09 -18.89
N ASP A 137 17.47 -22.91 -18.74
CA ASP A 137 17.42 -24.33 -19.11
C ASP A 137 16.50 -25.15 -18.18
N VAL A 138 16.49 -24.82 -16.87
CA VAL A 138 15.68 -25.53 -15.86
C VAL A 138 14.20 -25.19 -15.97
N VAL A 139 13.86 -23.91 -16.13
CA VAL A 139 12.47 -23.46 -16.21
C VAL A 139 11.90 -23.51 -17.64
N HIS A 140 12.74 -23.83 -18.63
CA HIS A 140 12.40 -23.84 -20.06
C HIS A 140 11.82 -22.51 -20.56
N VAL A 141 12.40 -21.39 -20.09
CA VAL A 141 12.03 -20.03 -20.49
C VAL A 141 13.29 -19.29 -20.90
N GLU A 142 13.23 -18.55 -22.01
CA GLU A 142 14.33 -17.67 -22.41
C GLU A 142 14.35 -16.42 -21.51
N LEU A 143 15.28 -16.41 -20.54
CA LEU A 143 15.47 -15.27 -19.66
C LEU A 143 16.41 -14.24 -20.28
N GLU A 144 16.04 -12.97 -20.21
CA GLU A 144 16.78 -11.83 -20.72
C GLU A 144 18.05 -11.54 -19.90
N PRO A 145 19.10 -10.97 -20.52
CA PRO A 145 20.32 -10.55 -19.81
C PRO A 145 20.13 -9.27 -18.97
N THR A 146 18.90 -8.77 -18.86
CA THR A 146 18.55 -7.57 -18.11
C THR A 146 18.95 -7.73 -16.64
N ILE A 147 19.81 -6.83 -16.17
CA ILE A 147 20.27 -6.79 -14.78
C ILE A 147 19.27 -5.95 -13.97
N ASP A 148 18.66 -6.61 -13.00
CA ASP A 148 17.70 -6.04 -12.05
C ASP A 148 17.95 -6.65 -10.67
N LEU A 149 18.71 -5.94 -9.83
CA LEU A 149 19.03 -6.39 -8.48
C LEU A 149 19.31 -5.19 -7.55
N SER A 150 18.85 -5.32 -6.30
CA SER A 150 19.08 -4.33 -5.24
C SER A 150 19.52 -5.03 -3.96
N CYS A 151 20.08 -4.27 -3.02
CA CYS A 151 20.33 -4.75 -1.67
C CYS A 151 19.26 -4.19 -0.72
N ALA A 152 18.68 -5.05 0.11
CA ALA A 152 17.68 -4.67 1.10
C ALA A 152 18.16 -5.00 2.52
N LYS A 153 17.83 -4.12 3.46
CA LYS A 153 18.02 -4.27 4.90
C LYS A 153 16.65 -4.15 5.57
N TYR A 154 16.32 -5.18 6.35
CA TYR A 154 15.18 -5.15 7.26
C TYR A 154 15.71 -5.21 8.69
N GLU A 155 15.36 -4.22 9.49
CA GLU A 155 15.65 -4.10 10.92
C GLU A 155 14.33 -4.17 11.71
N TYR A 156 14.38 -3.98 13.03
CA TYR A 156 13.21 -4.10 13.88
C TYR A 156 12.02 -3.27 13.35
N THR A 157 10.85 -3.89 13.23
CA THR A 157 9.59 -3.39 12.66
C THR A 157 9.50 -3.26 11.14
N ASP A 158 10.59 -3.46 10.41
CA ASP A 158 10.56 -3.47 8.95
C ASP A 158 9.80 -4.69 8.42
N THR A 159 9.04 -4.48 7.33
CA THR A 159 8.15 -5.48 6.72
C THR A 159 7.91 -5.17 5.24
N LEU A 160 7.53 -6.18 4.47
CA LEU A 160 7.01 -6.05 3.11
C LEU A 160 5.79 -6.94 3.00
N LEU A 161 4.60 -6.36 2.87
CA LEU A 161 3.31 -7.07 2.98
C LEU A 161 2.97 -7.89 1.73
N CYS A 162 1.81 -8.55 1.76
CA CYS A 162 1.38 -9.48 0.72
C CYS A 162 1.29 -8.83 -0.67
N HIS A 163 2.11 -9.31 -1.62
CA HIS A 163 2.15 -8.91 -3.03
C HIS A 163 2.57 -10.12 -3.88
N ASP A 164 2.50 -10.00 -5.21
CA ASP A 164 2.78 -11.10 -6.15
C ASP A 164 3.94 -10.83 -7.12
N ASP A 165 4.66 -9.72 -6.91
CA ASP A 165 5.75 -9.23 -7.76
C ASP A 165 5.35 -8.88 -9.21
N GLU A 166 4.07 -8.62 -9.46
CA GLU A 166 3.58 -8.20 -10.77
C GLU A 166 4.28 -6.94 -11.30
N LEU A 167 5.07 -7.11 -12.37
CA LEU A 167 5.54 -6.04 -13.23
C LEU A 167 5.90 -6.63 -14.59
N GLU A 168 5.67 -5.88 -15.67
CA GLU A 168 5.97 -6.35 -17.03
C GLU A 168 7.44 -6.79 -17.17
N GLY A 169 7.66 -7.94 -17.82
CA GLY A 169 8.98 -8.53 -18.01
C GLY A 169 9.48 -9.40 -16.85
N ARG A 170 9.01 -9.21 -15.60
CA ARG A 170 9.46 -10.04 -14.47
C ARG A 170 8.99 -11.49 -14.61
N ARG A 171 9.92 -12.45 -14.53
CA ARG A 171 9.62 -13.89 -14.68
C ARG A 171 10.03 -14.77 -13.52
N ILE A 172 11.23 -14.60 -12.98
CA ILE A 172 11.68 -15.34 -11.80
C ILE A 172 12.17 -14.34 -10.77
N ALA A 173 11.52 -14.30 -9.61
CA ALA A 173 12.00 -13.55 -8.46
C ALA A 173 13.09 -14.36 -7.75
N PHE A 174 14.11 -13.69 -7.21
CA PHE A 174 15.12 -14.33 -6.39
C PHE A 174 15.52 -13.48 -5.18
N ILE A 175 15.91 -14.15 -4.10
CA ILE A 175 16.46 -13.54 -2.89
C ILE A 175 17.67 -14.35 -2.42
N LEU A 176 18.85 -13.74 -2.38
CA LEU A 176 20.06 -14.27 -1.74
C LEU A 176 20.21 -13.67 -0.34
N TYR A 177 20.14 -14.53 0.68
CA TYR A 177 20.23 -14.14 2.09
C TYR A 177 21.67 -14.05 2.58
N LEU A 178 22.02 -12.94 3.22
CA LEU A 178 23.33 -12.66 3.84
C LEU A 178 23.14 -12.28 5.32
N VAL A 179 22.29 -13.05 6.00
CA VAL A 179 21.86 -12.82 7.38
C VAL A 179 22.82 -13.47 8.40
N PRO A 180 22.93 -12.94 9.63
CA PRO A 180 23.54 -13.66 10.75
C PRO A 180 22.72 -14.91 11.11
N PRO A 181 23.10 -15.73 12.13
CA PRO A 181 22.24 -16.79 12.64
C PRO A 181 20.82 -16.27 12.93
N TRP A 182 19.85 -16.87 12.24
CA TRP A 182 18.45 -16.42 12.18
C TRP A 182 17.52 -17.58 12.45
N ASP A 183 16.47 -17.34 13.20
CA ASP A 183 15.43 -18.32 13.51
C ASP A 183 14.02 -17.72 13.35
N GLU A 184 12.99 -18.55 13.52
CA GLU A 184 11.59 -18.14 13.38
C GLU A 184 11.20 -17.00 14.34
N SER A 185 11.82 -16.93 15.53
CA SER A 185 11.50 -15.93 16.55
C SER A 185 12.07 -14.55 16.24
N ASP A 186 13.00 -14.44 15.29
CA ASP A 186 13.51 -13.16 14.80
C ASP A 186 12.54 -12.46 13.82
N GLY A 187 11.54 -13.19 13.30
CA GLY A 187 10.66 -12.73 12.24
C GLY A 187 11.38 -12.66 10.88
N GLY A 188 10.97 -11.76 9.98
CA GLY A 188 11.67 -11.60 8.69
C GLY A 188 11.56 -12.81 7.74
N THR A 189 10.61 -13.72 7.98
CA THR A 189 10.39 -14.90 7.15
C THR A 189 9.85 -14.52 5.78
N LEU A 190 10.19 -15.32 4.76
CA LEU A 190 9.50 -15.26 3.48
C LEU A 190 8.25 -16.15 3.57
N ASP A 191 7.09 -15.53 3.72
CA ASP A 191 5.82 -16.22 3.83
C ASP A 191 5.17 -16.33 2.44
N LEU A 192 4.64 -17.52 2.12
CA LEU A 192 3.96 -17.81 0.85
C LEU A 192 2.48 -18.13 1.12
N PHE A 193 1.59 -17.51 0.34
CA PHE A 193 0.15 -17.61 0.52
C PHE A 193 -0.47 -18.66 -0.40
N SER A 194 -1.49 -19.36 0.09
CA SER A 194 -2.44 -20.06 -0.79
C SER A 194 -3.38 -19.07 -1.46
N THR A 195 -4.01 -19.48 -2.57
CA THR A 195 -5.02 -18.69 -3.28
C THR A 195 -6.39 -19.36 -3.28
N ASP A 196 -7.45 -18.56 -3.38
CA ASP A 196 -8.82 -19.04 -3.60
C ASP A 196 -9.15 -19.26 -5.08
N ASP A 197 -10.40 -19.63 -5.38
CA ASP A 197 -10.92 -19.85 -6.74
C ASP A 197 -10.97 -18.56 -7.59
N HIS A 198 -10.84 -17.39 -6.95
CA HIS A 198 -10.76 -16.08 -7.59
C HIS A 198 -9.33 -15.56 -7.72
N LEU A 199 -8.34 -16.43 -7.46
CA LEU A 199 -6.90 -16.11 -7.52
C LEU A 199 -6.50 -15.00 -6.54
N GLN A 200 -7.22 -14.86 -5.43
CA GLN A 200 -6.86 -13.95 -4.34
C GLN A 200 -6.13 -14.70 -3.23
N PRO A 201 -5.15 -14.07 -2.55
CA PRO A 201 -4.44 -14.72 -1.46
C PRO A 201 -5.38 -14.96 -0.27
N MET A 202 -5.17 -16.07 0.43
CA MET A 202 -5.95 -16.46 1.61
C MET A 202 -5.11 -16.40 2.89
N GLN A 203 -4.28 -17.42 3.10
CA GLN A 203 -3.50 -17.59 4.32
C GLN A 203 -2.08 -18.04 3.99
N VAL A 204 -1.14 -17.73 4.89
CA VAL A 204 0.23 -18.24 4.80
C VAL A 204 0.19 -19.75 4.99
N VAL A 205 0.68 -20.50 4.01
CA VAL A 205 0.81 -21.97 4.08
C VAL A 205 2.25 -22.43 4.18
N LYS A 206 3.21 -21.54 3.91
CA LYS A 206 4.64 -21.76 4.09
C LYS A 206 5.30 -20.52 4.62
N SER A 207 6.24 -20.71 5.54
CA SER A 207 7.08 -19.64 6.08
C SER A 207 8.53 -20.09 6.04
N LEU A 208 9.35 -19.39 5.26
CA LEU A 208 10.72 -19.77 4.98
C LEU A 208 11.67 -18.88 5.77
N VAL A 209 12.41 -19.47 6.72
CA VAL A 209 13.39 -18.77 7.54
C VAL A 209 14.63 -18.44 6.70
N PRO A 210 15.05 -17.16 6.62
CA PRO A 210 16.26 -16.81 5.89
C PRO A 210 17.49 -17.40 6.59
N SER A 211 18.49 -17.83 5.82
CA SER A 211 19.74 -18.35 6.37
C SER A 211 20.91 -17.93 5.49
N TRP A 212 22.08 -17.77 6.09
CA TRP A 212 23.30 -17.37 5.39
C TRP A 212 23.53 -18.20 4.12
N ASN A 213 23.80 -17.52 3.00
CA ASN A 213 24.15 -18.15 1.72
C ASN A 213 23.06 -19.07 1.15
N THR A 214 21.80 -18.80 1.48
CA THR A 214 20.64 -19.45 0.87
C THR A 214 20.05 -18.54 -0.19
N LEU A 215 19.84 -19.08 -1.40
CA LEU A 215 19.12 -18.41 -2.48
C LEU A 215 17.72 -19.02 -2.62
N ALA A 216 16.69 -18.21 -2.41
CA ALA A 216 15.31 -18.54 -2.75
C ALA A 216 15.00 -18.01 -4.16
N PHE A 217 14.23 -18.77 -4.94
CA PHE A 217 13.64 -18.26 -6.19
C PHE A 217 12.30 -18.91 -6.48
N PHE A 218 11.42 -18.19 -7.19
CA PHE A 218 10.09 -18.66 -7.58
C PHE A 218 9.60 -17.96 -8.84
N GLU A 219 8.65 -18.56 -9.54
CA GLU A 219 8.04 -17.95 -10.73
C GLU A 219 7.09 -16.82 -10.34
N VAL A 220 7.22 -15.68 -11.02
CA VAL A 220 6.28 -14.56 -10.95
C VAL A 220 5.04 -14.93 -11.74
N SER A 221 3.89 -15.00 -11.07
CA SER A 221 2.62 -15.44 -11.63
C SER A 221 1.44 -14.75 -10.94
N PRO A 222 0.21 -14.84 -11.47
CA PRO A 222 -0.98 -14.31 -10.80
C PRO A 222 -1.31 -14.91 -9.43
N VAL A 223 -0.56 -15.93 -8.98
CA VAL A 223 -0.80 -16.64 -7.72
C VAL A 223 0.45 -16.69 -6.83
N SER A 224 1.55 -16.04 -7.22
CA SER A 224 2.81 -16.05 -6.45
C SER A 224 2.81 -15.07 -5.28
N PHE A 225 1.71 -15.02 -4.54
CA PHE A 225 1.54 -14.13 -3.40
C PHE A 225 2.47 -14.50 -2.25
N HIS A 226 3.24 -13.52 -1.80
CA HIS A 226 4.21 -13.67 -0.73
C HIS A 226 4.40 -12.36 0.04
N GLN A 227 5.06 -12.46 1.20
CA GLN A 227 5.45 -11.29 2.00
C GLN A 227 6.78 -11.56 2.71
N VAL A 228 7.45 -10.49 3.15
CA VAL A 228 8.48 -10.57 4.19
C VAL A 228 7.82 -10.19 5.50
N ALA A 229 7.64 -11.18 6.38
CA ALA A 229 7.07 -10.95 7.70
C ALA A 229 7.89 -9.92 8.48
N GLU A 230 7.23 -9.21 9.38
CA GLU A 230 7.88 -8.23 10.25
C GLU A 230 9.13 -8.80 10.95
N VAL A 231 10.24 -8.08 10.90
CA VAL A 231 11.42 -8.39 11.71
C VAL A 231 11.17 -7.93 13.14
N VAL A 232 11.15 -8.88 14.08
CA VAL A 232 10.92 -8.61 15.52
C VAL A 232 12.22 -8.62 16.33
N SER A 233 13.34 -8.98 15.70
CA SER A 233 14.66 -8.93 16.33
C SER A 233 15.17 -7.48 16.45
N LYS A 234 15.40 -7.00 17.67
CA LYS A 234 15.89 -5.64 17.94
C LYS A 234 17.37 -5.40 17.59
N GLY A 235 18.16 -6.47 17.52
CA GLY A 235 19.63 -6.39 17.40
C GLY A 235 20.21 -7.03 16.15
N LYS A 236 19.38 -7.60 15.27
CA LYS A 236 19.82 -8.27 14.05
C LYS A 236 19.34 -7.50 12.83
N CYS A 237 20.12 -7.58 11.75
CA CYS A 237 19.79 -6.99 10.45
C CYS A 237 19.61 -8.11 9.43
N ARG A 238 18.43 -8.19 8.82
CA ARG A 238 18.16 -9.12 7.71
C ARG A 238 18.65 -8.47 6.42
N LEU A 239 19.87 -8.82 6.02
CA LEU A 239 20.48 -8.37 4.77
C LEU A 239 20.20 -9.37 3.64
N SER A 240 19.76 -8.87 2.48
CA SER A 240 19.58 -9.70 1.29
C SER A 240 19.89 -8.95 0.00
N VAL A 241 20.34 -9.68 -1.01
CA VAL A 241 20.34 -9.21 -2.40
C VAL A 241 19.15 -9.85 -3.10
N SER A 242 18.24 -9.04 -3.65
CA SER A 242 17.04 -9.52 -4.32
C SER A 242 16.84 -8.83 -5.66
N GLY A 243 16.08 -9.48 -6.54
CA GLY A 243 15.78 -8.96 -7.86
C GLY A 243 15.01 -9.96 -8.71
N TRP A 244 14.98 -9.71 -10.02
CA TRP A 244 14.22 -10.50 -10.97
C TRP A 244 15.06 -10.87 -12.19
N PHE A 245 14.87 -12.09 -12.68
CA PHE A 245 15.21 -12.46 -14.05
C PHE A 245 14.03 -12.10 -14.95
N HIS A 246 14.31 -11.33 -15.99
CA HIS A 246 13.32 -10.87 -16.95
C HIS A 246 13.10 -11.89 -18.08
N GLY A 247 11.95 -11.87 -18.72
CA GLY A 247 11.58 -12.76 -19.82
C GLY A 247 10.18 -12.46 -20.38
N PRO A 248 9.63 -13.33 -21.24
CA PRO A 248 8.35 -13.09 -21.90
C PRO A 248 7.20 -12.89 -20.92
N SER A 249 6.41 -11.83 -21.05
CA SER A 249 5.32 -11.48 -20.11
C SER A 249 4.32 -12.64 -19.88
N VAL A 250 3.87 -12.78 -18.63
CA VAL A 250 2.84 -13.75 -18.24
C VAL A 250 1.46 -13.12 -18.45
N ALA A 251 0.56 -13.83 -19.12
CA ALA A 251 -0.82 -13.38 -19.29
C ALA A 251 -1.55 -13.36 -17.94
N ARG A 252 -2.27 -12.27 -17.65
CA ARG A 252 -2.95 -12.08 -16.38
C ARG A 252 -4.47 -12.04 -16.55
N PRO A 253 -5.23 -12.69 -15.66
CA PRO A 253 -6.68 -12.57 -15.62
C PRO A 253 -7.11 -11.14 -15.28
N ALA A 254 -8.31 -10.75 -15.72
CA ALA A 254 -8.90 -9.49 -15.28
C ALA A 254 -9.09 -9.51 -13.75
N PRO A 255 -8.86 -8.38 -13.05
CA PRO A 255 -9.08 -8.29 -11.61
C PRO A 255 -10.50 -8.70 -11.24
N SER A 256 -10.64 -9.46 -10.14
CA SER A 256 -11.95 -9.83 -9.62
C SER A 256 -12.65 -8.60 -9.02
N ALA A 257 -13.90 -8.39 -9.40
CA ALA A 257 -14.71 -7.31 -8.83
C ALA A 257 -14.96 -7.57 -7.34
N GLU A 258 -14.72 -6.57 -6.53
CA GLU A 258 -14.88 -6.67 -5.09
C GLU A 258 -16.30 -6.31 -4.65
N LEU A 259 -16.84 -7.04 -3.66
CA LEU A 259 -18.12 -6.70 -3.05
C LEU A 259 -17.96 -5.43 -2.20
N ARG A 260 -18.61 -4.35 -2.62
CA ARG A 260 -18.70 -3.12 -1.83
C ARG A 260 -19.51 -3.36 -0.56
N LEU A 261 -19.21 -2.57 0.47
CA LEU A 261 -20.09 -2.50 1.65
C LEU A 261 -21.48 -2.01 1.20
N PRO A 262 -22.57 -2.57 1.77
CA PRO A 262 -23.91 -2.07 1.50
C PRO A 262 -24.03 -0.59 1.86
N LEU A 263 -24.64 0.17 0.95
CA LEU A 263 -25.00 1.58 1.19
C LEU A 263 -26.43 1.65 1.73
N SER A 264 -26.64 2.49 2.74
CA SER A 264 -27.96 2.78 3.29
C SER A 264 -28.18 4.31 3.36
N PRO A 265 -29.41 4.79 3.09
CA PRO A 265 -29.77 6.17 3.39
C PRO A 265 -29.81 6.39 4.91
N HIS A 266 -29.99 7.65 5.32
CA HIS A 266 -30.15 7.98 6.73
C HIS A 266 -31.37 7.27 7.36
N ILE A 267 -31.29 7.02 8.66
CA ILE A 267 -32.39 6.50 9.46
C ILE A 267 -33.16 7.68 10.05
N PRO A 268 -34.48 7.81 9.80
CA PRO A 268 -35.29 8.83 10.44
C PRO A 268 -35.21 8.70 11.96
N HIS A 269 -34.68 9.73 12.61
CA HIS A 269 -34.51 9.75 14.06
C HIS A 269 -34.73 11.17 14.58
N ASP A 270 -35.31 11.27 15.77
CA ASP A 270 -35.46 12.57 16.43
C ASP A 270 -34.09 13.21 16.70
N HIS A 271 -33.98 14.52 16.46
CA HIS A 271 -32.78 15.35 16.67
C HIS A 271 -32.25 15.30 18.11
N GLU A 272 -33.07 14.87 19.07
CA GLU A 272 -32.68 14.60 20.47
C GLU A 272 -31.46 13.67 20.59
N ILE A 273 -31.24 12.75 19.65
CA ILE A 273 -30.08 11.85 19.65
C ILE A 273 -28.75 12.62 19.62
N LEU A 274 -28.69 13.76 18.92
CA LEU A 274 -27.47 14.57 18.89
C LEU A 274 -27.17 15.14 20.28
N TYR A 275 -28.19 15.65 20.97
CA TYR A 275 -28.03 16.21 22.31
C TYR A 275 -27.65 15.15 23.35
N ASP A 276 -28.02 13.89 23.15
CA ASP A 276 -27.62 12.81 24.05
C ASP A 276 -26.15 12.40 23.88
N TRP A 277 -25.62 12.49 22.67
CA TRP A 277 -24.32 11.91 22.32
C TRP A 277 -23.21 12.94 22.09
N ILE A 278 -23.52 14.04 21.42
CA ILE A 278 -22.52 14.98 20.91
C ILE A 278 -22.18 16.04 21.96
N ASN A 279 -20.90 16.40 22.01
CA ASN A 279 -20.43 17.51 22.82
C ASN A 279 -21.13 18.81 22.38
N PRO A 280 -21.81 19.55 23.29
CA PRO A 280 -22.64 20.70 22.93
C PRO A 280 -21.94 21.80 22.13
N ILE A 281 -20.60 21.91 22.22
CA ILE A 281 -19.82 22.87 21.43
C ILE A 281 -20.02 22.64 19.93
N TYR A 282 -20.19 21.40 19.50
CA TYR A 282 -20.39 21.04 18.09
C TYR A 282 -21.84 21.19 17.61
N LEU A 283 -22.77 21.45 18.54
CA LEU A 283 -24.18 21.71 18.22
C LEU A 283 -24.50 23.22 18.16
N ASP A 284 -23.52 24.05 18.52
CA ASP A 284 -23.60 25.50 18.42
C ASP A 284 -23.38 25.96 16.97
N MET A 285 -24.25 26.83 16.47
CA MET A 285 -24.25 27.26 15.07
C MET A 285 -23.02 28.10 14.72
N ASP A 286 -22.54 28.95 15.64
CA ASP A 286 -21.33 29.75 15.41
C ASP A 286 -20.08 28.86 15.32
N SER A 287 -20.08 27.75 16.07
CA SER A 287 -19.02 26.74 16.02
C SER A 287 -19.10 25.94 14.72
N GLN A 288 -20.30 25.54 14.28
CA GLN A 288 -20.52 24.87 13.00
C GLN A 288 -20.02 25.71 11.82
N ALA A 289 -20.35 27.00 11.77
CA ALA A 289 -19.90 27.90 10.71
C ALA A 289 -18.37 27.99 10.60
N LYS A 290 -17.66 28.03 11.73
CA LYS A 290 -16.18 28.04 11.75
C LYS A 290 -15.59 26.71 11.30
N ILE A 291 -16.23 25.60 11.69
CA ILE A 291 -15.82 24.26 11.25
C ILE A 291 -15.98 24.15 9.74
N GLN A 292 -17.10 24.63 9.20
CA GLN A 292 -17.35 24.64 7.76
C GLN A 292 -16.30 25.48 7.01
N GLU A 293 -16.01 26.70 7.48
CA GLU A 293 -15.00 27.57 6.85
C GLU A 293 -13.62 26.90 6.78
N GLU A 294 -13.16 26.30 7.88
CA GLU A 294 -11.87 25.58 7.88
C GLU A 294 -11.92 24.29 7.06
N PHE A 295 -13.06 23.58 7.05
CA PHE A 295 -13.22 22.38 6.23
C PHE A 295 -13.23 22.70 4.73
N GLU A 296 -13.86 23.80 4.30
CA GLU A 296 -13.85 24.24 2.90
C GLU A 296 -12.44 24.61 2.43
N GLU A 297 -11.60 25.18 3.31
CA GLU A 297 -10.21 25.50 2.98
C GLU A 297 -9.32 24.25 2.86
N ARG A 298 -9.51 23.26 3.75
CA ARG A 298 -8.56 22.14 3.90
C ARG A 298 -9.08 20.79 3.42
N SER A 299 -10.39 20.66 3.20
CA SER A 299 -11.11 19.40 2.95
C SER A 299 -10.92 18.33 4.04
N GLU A 300 -10.54 18.75 5.24
CA GLU A 300 -10.33 17.88 6.40
C GLU A 300 -10.58 18.63 7.72
N MET A 301 -10.93 17.88 8.76
CA MET A 301 -11.16 18.42 10.10
C MET A 301 -10.93 17.36 11.19
N LEU A 302 -10.41 17.80 12.35
CA LEU A 302 -10.25 16.98 13.56
C LEU A 302 -11.00 17.60 14.74
N LEU A 303 -12.10 16.97 15.16
CA LEU A 303 -12.95 17.43 16.25
C LEU A 303 -12.68 16.62 17.53
N LYS A 304 -11.97 17.22 18.48
CA LYS A 304 -11.59 16.58 19.76
C LYS A 304 -12.74 16.55 20.77
N ASP A 305 -12.75 15.54 21.63
CA ASP A 305 -13.82 15.34 22.61
C ASP A 305 -15.22 15.37 21.95
N PHE A 306 -15.36 14.71 20.80
CA PHE A 306 -16.56 14.80 19.95
C PHE A 306 -17.81 14.24 20.63
N LEU A 307 -17.71 13.04 21.22
CA LEU A 307 -18.77 12.51 22.06
C LEU A 307 -18.67 13.10 23.47
N LYS A 308 -19.81 13.22 24.14
CA LYS A 308 -19.86 13.50 25.58
C LYS A 308 -19.05 12.46 26.34
N LYS A 309 -18.28 12.92 27.33
CA LYS A 309 -17.34 12.08 28.09
C LYS A 309 -18.01 10.84 28.70
N GLU A 310 -19.23 10.97 29.23
CA GLU A 310 -19.95 9.81 29.79
C GLU A 310 -20.29 8.77 28.71
N LYS A 311 -20.72 9.20 27.53
CA LYS A 311 -21.06 8.31 26.40
C LYS A 311 -19.81 7.64 25.84
N PHE A 312 -18.73 8.40 25.65
CA PHE A 312 -17.46 7.85 25.17
C PHE A 312 -16.92 6.78 26.12
N GLN A 313 -17.00 6.99 27.44
CA GLN A 313 -16.59 5.99 28.43
C GLN A 313 -17.44 4.72 28.32
N LEU A 314 -18.77 4.85 28.21
CA LEU A 314 -19.66 3.69 28.04
C LEU A 314 -19.36 2.90 26.75
N VAL A 315 -19.01 3.59 25.66
CA VAL A 315 -18.57 2.98 24.40
C VAL A 315 -17.27 2.21 24.61
N CYS A 316 -16.25 2.83 25.21
CA CYS A 316 -14.96 2.19 25.49
C CYS A 316 -15.11 0.97 26.42
N ASP A 317 -15.94 1.08 27.46
CA ASP A 317 -16.19 -0.02 28.39
C ASP A 317 -16.91 -1.18 27.70
N ALA A 318 -17.78 -0.92 26.73
CA ALA A 318 -18.44 -1.95 25.95
C ALA A 318 -17.50 -2.63 24.95
N LEU A 319 -16.59 -1.88 24.31
CA LEU A 319 -15.60 -2.41 23.36
C LEU A 319 -14.60 -3.38 24.01
N LYS A 320 -14.34 -3.20 25.31
CA LYS A 320 -13.46 -4.07 26.11
C LYS A 320 -14.11 -5.39 26.55
N LYS A 321 -15.41 -5.57 26.34
CA LYS A 321 -16.12 -6.79 26.76
C LYS A 321 -15.89 -7.94 25.77
N GLU A 322 -15.84 -9.15 26.30
CA GLU A 322 -15.56 -10.38 25.53
C GLU A 322 -16.77 -10.92 24.73
N ASP A 323 -17.97 -10.33 24.87
CA ASP A 323 -19.19 -10.76 24.19
C ASP A 323 -19.30 -10.28 22.73
N LEU A 324 -18.45 -9.34 22.33
CA LEU A 324 -18.34 -8.83 20.96
C LEU A 324 -17.71 -9.87 20.04
N ARG A 325 -18.42 -10.19 18.95
CA ARG A 325 -17.90 -11.09 17.92
C ARG A 325 -17.16 -10.29 16.85
N TRP A 326 -15.91 -10.68 16.62
CA TRP A 326 -15.04 -10.07 15.62
C TRP A 326 -14.78 -11.06 14.47
N SER A 327 -14.69 -10.54 13.25
CA SER A 327 -14.37 -11.31 12.05
C SER A 327 -13.20 -10.68 11.30
N ASN A 328 -12.24 -11.50 10.87
CA ASN A 328 -11.11 -11.01 10.09
C ASN A 328 -11.55 -10.63 8.67
N ARG A 329 -11.17 -9.43 8.24
CA ARG A 329 -11.37 -8.92 6.89
C ARG A 329 -10.10 -9.12 6.07
N GLY A 330 -10.26 -9.72 4.88
CA GLY A 330 -9.21 -9.90 3.87
C GLY A 330 -9.66 -9.39 2.50
N PRO A 331 -9.03 -9.84 1.40
CA PRO A 331 -7.82 -10.70 1.36
C PRO A 331 -6.53 -9.95 1.76
N PRO A 332 -5.43 -10.66 2.12
CA PRO A 332 -4.20 -10.05 2.63
C PRO A 332 -3.48 -9.08 1.69
N ASN A 333 -3.66 -9.16 0.37
CA ASN A 333 -3.15 -8.16 -0.59
C ASN A 333 -3.96 -6.86 -0.62
N LYS A 334 -5.01 -6.75 0.21
CA LYS A 334 -5.86 -5.55 0.29
C LYS A 334 -6.00 -5.04 1.71
N ARG A 335 -6.23 -5.94 2.65
CA ARG A 335 -6.47 -5.58 4.06
C ARG A 335 -6.30 -6.75 5.01
N ARG A 336 -6.05 -6.41 6.27
CA ARG A 336 -6.10 -7.31 7.40
C ARG A 336 -6.50 -6.52 8.64
N TYR A 337 -7.74 -6.65 9.07
CA TYR A 337 -8.23 -6.08 10.34
C TYR A 337 -9.46 -6.86 10.80
N GLU A 338 -9.92 -6.57 12.01
CA GLU A 338 -11.12 -7.19 12.56
C GLU A 338 -12.32 -6.24 12.42
N ARG A 339 -13.45 -6.76 11.94
CA ARG A 339 -14.75 -6.06 11.89
C ARG A 339 -15.71 -6.71 12.87
N ALA A 340 -16.43 -5.89 13.64
CA ALA A 340 -17.48 -6.38 14.54
C ALA A 340 -18.69 -6.90 13.76
N ASP A 341 -19.28 -7.99 14.24
CA ASP A 341 -20.58 -8.48 13.79
C ASP A 341 -21.69 -7.60 14.36
N GLU A 342 -22.46 -6.95 13.49
CA GLU A 342 -23.52 -5.99 13.83
C GLU A 342 -24.61 -6.61 14.73
N GLU A 343 -24.91 -7.89 14.54
CA GLU A 343 -25.90 -8.60 15.36
C GLU A 343 -25.44 -8.81 16.81
N SER A 344 -24.12 -8.81 17.03
CA SER A 344 -23.52 -9.02 18.36
C SER A 344 -23.33 -7.73 19.16
N LEU A 345 -23.52 -6.55 18.55
CA LEU A 345 -23.19 -5.27 19.18
C LEU A 345 -24.04 -5.03 20.44
N PRO A 346 -23.43 -4.72 21.61
CA PRO A 346 -24.16 -4.24 22.78
C PRO A 346 -24.97 -2.96 22.47
N ALA A 347 -26.03 -2.72 23.26
CA ALA A 347 -26.97 -1.63 23.01
C ALA A 347 -26.30 -0.24 22.88
N VAL A 348 -25.26 0.04 23.68
CA VAL A 348 -24.52 1.30 23.58
C VAL A 348 -23.74 1.43 22.27
N LEU A 349 -23.14 0.34 21.76
CA LEU A 349 -22.41 0.38 20.48
C LEU A 349 -23.39 0.49 19.31
N ARG A 350 -24.54 -0.20 19.37
CA ARG A 350 -25.62 0.00 18.40
C ARG A 350 -26.11 1.43 18.40
N GLY A 351 -26.36 2.03 19.56
CA GLY A 351 -26.75 3.44 19.65
C GLY A 351 -25.70 4.40 19.07
N CYS A 352 -24.41 4.08 19.19
CA CYS A 352 -23.35 4.86 18.56
C CYS A 352 -23.33 4.69 17.03
N VAL A 353 -23.58 3.49 16.51
CA VAL A 353 -23.74 3.25 15.06
C VAL A 353 -24.99 3.98 14.54
N GLU A 354 -26.11 3.87 15.25
CA GLU A 354 -27.38 4.53 14.93
C GLU A 354 -27.25 6.05 14.91
N LEU A 355 -26.48 6.64 15.84
CA LEU A 355 -26.14 8.07 15.82
C LEU A 355 -25.55 8.48 14.48
N PHE A 356 -24.53 7.77 13.99
CA PHE A 356 -23.86 8.11 12.74
C PHE A 356 -24.68 7.78 11.48
N HIS A 357 -25.66 6.86 11.58
CA HIS A 357 -26.65 6.61 10.53
C HIS A 357 -27.86 7.56 10.59
N SER A 358 -28.03 8.35 11.65
CA SER A 358 -29.25 9.15 11.87
C SER A 358 -29.40 10.31 10.88
N GLU A 359 -30.64 10.62 10.51
CA GLU A 359 -30.99 11.80 9.70
C GLU A 359 -30.38 13.09 10.28
N ALA A 360 -30.43 13.23 11.61
CA ALA A 360 -29.85 14.36 12.31
C ALA A 360 -28.33 14.47 12.13
N MET A 361 -27.60 13.36 12.10
CA MET A 361 -26.16 13.37 11.83
C MET A 361 -25.85 13.74 10.38
N PHE A 362 -26.61 13.24 9.41
CA PHE A 362 -26.42 13.63 8.01
C PHE A 362 -26.54 15.15 7.84
N LEU A 363 -27.53 15.77 8.48
CA LEU A 363 -27.67 17.23 8.49
C LEU A 363 -26.53 17.94 9.23
N LEU A 364 -26.09 17.41 10.37
CA LEU A 364 -24.95 17.98 11.11
C LEU A 364 -23.66 17.95 10.30
N LEU A 365 -23.40 16.85 9.59
CA LEU A 365 -22.25 16.73 8.70
C LEU A 365 -22.34 17.67 7.50
N SER A 366 -23.54 17.87 6.94
CA SER A 366 -23.75 18.94 5.95
C SER A 366 -23.34 20.30 6.49
N ASN A 367 -23.74 20.65 7.72
CA ASN A 367 -23.37 21.91 8.34
C ASN A 367 -21.86 22.03 8.65
N PHE A 368 -21.14 20.93 8.84
CA PHE A 368 -19.69 20.97 9.06
C PHE A 368 -18.87 21.05 7.77
N THR A 369 -19.45 20.65 6.63
CA THR A 369 -18.65 20.37 5.42
C THR A 369 -19.12 21.12 4.18
N GLY A 370 -20.30 21.73 4.20
CA GLY A 370 -20.93 22.31 3.02
C GLY A 370 -21.57 21.28 2.07
N LEU A 371 -21.27 19.98 2.24
CA LEU A 371 -21.78 18.92 1.38
C LEU A 371 -23.28 18.69 1.56
N LYS A 372 -23.97 18.34 0.46
CA LYS A 372 -25.43 18.08 0.45
C LYS A 372 -25.78 16.65 0.85
N LEU A 373 -25.42 16.29 2.09
CA LEU A 373 -25.78 15.01 2.71
C LEU A 373 -27.23 14.97 3.24
N HIS A 374 -27.94 16.10 3.25
CA HIS A 374 -29.33 16.16 3.69
C HIS A 374 -30.16 17.14 2.84
N PHE A 375 -31.44 16.85 2.65
CA PHE A 375 -32.33 17.68 1.81
C PHE A 375 -32.67 19.05 2.42
N LEU A 376 -32.39 19.27 3.70
CA LEU A 376 -32.50 20.57 4.38
C LEU A 376 -31.19 21.36 4.39
N ALA A 377 -30.08 20.78 3.91
CA ALA A 377 -28.82 21.50 3.77
C ALA A 377 -28.95 22.58 2.68
N PRO A 378 -28.23 23.72 2.80
CA PRO A 378 -28.18 24.73 1.76
C PRO A 378 -27.77 24.12 0.41
N GLU A 379 -28.28 24.67 -0.70
CA GLU A 379 -27.71 24.37 -2.02
C GLU A 379 -26.45 25.23 -2.19
N GLU A 380 -25.40 24.68 -2.80
CA GLU A 380 -24.30 25.52 -3.30
C GLU A 380 -24.92 26.52 -4.29
N ASP A 381 -24.80 27.82 -4.01
CA ASP A 381 -25.10 28.85 -5.01
C ASP A 381 -24.05 28.66 -6.13
N ASP A 382 -24.49 28.19 -7.31
CA ASP A 382 -23.69 28.16 -8.54
C ASP A 382 -23.32 29.61 -8.93
N ASP A 383 -22.29 30.19 -8.28
CA ASP A 383 -21.80 31.52 -8.58
C ASP A 383 -21.14 31.55 -9.97
N GLU A 384 -21.93 32.04 -10.92
CA GLU A 384 -21.57 32.81 -12.11
C GLU A 384 -20.11 32.72 -12.58
N THR A 385 -19.84 31.87 -13.58
CA THR A 385 -18.74 32.12 -14.51
C THR A 385 -19.01 33.44 -15.24
N GLY A 386 -18.46 34.53 -14.71
CA GLY A 386 -18.43 35.86 -15.32
C GLY A 386 -17.72 35.82 -16.68
N SER A 387 -18.50 35.67 -17.75
CA SER A 387 -18.04 35.96 -19.10
C SER A 387 -18.10 37.47 -19.34
N GLU A 388 -17.13 38.22 -18.81
CA GLU A 388 -16.84 39.58 -19.31
C GLU A 388 -16.18 39.46 -20.69
N GLY A 389 -17.01 39.36 -21.73
CA GLY A 389 -16.58 39.46 -23.12
C GLY A 389 -16.45 40.93 -23.51
N GLU A 390 -15.21 41.42 -23.58
CA GLU A 390 -14.86 42.72 -24.17
C GLU A 390 -15.40 42.84 -25.60
N ALA A 391 -16.13 43.93 -25.82
CA ALA A 391 -16.65 44.34 -27.11
C ALA A 391 -15.53 44.80 -28.05
N THR A 392 -15.40 44.17 -29.22
CA THR A 392 -14.82 44.83 -30.41
C THR A 392 -15.70 44.59 -31.63
N ALA A 393 -16.14 45.71 -32.20
CA ALA A 393 -17.00 45.82 -33.37
C ALA A 393 -16.33 45.38 -34.68
N GLY A 394 -17.11 44.75 -35.56
CA GLY A 394 -16.77 44.50 -36.96
C GLY A 394 -18.02 44.10 -37.76
N MET A 395 -18.39 44.94 -38.72
CA MET A 395 -19.63 44.97 -39.51
C MET A 395 -19.77 43.88 -40.61
N ASP A 396 -20.95 43.23 -40.66
CA ASP A 396 -21.92 43.03 -41.79
C ASP A 396 -21.48 42.34 -43.13
N PRO A 397 -22.41 41.89 -44.03
CA PRO A 397 -23.78 41.32 -43.90
C PRO A 397 -24.06 40.05 -44.76
N SER A 398 -25.27 39.49 -44.54
CA SER A 398 -26.19 38.83 -45.52
C SER A 398 -26.03 37.30 -45.76
N GLN A 399 -27.07 36.46 -45.90
CA GLN A 399 -28.46 36.65 -46.36
C GLN A 399 -29.48 35.65 -45.74
N SER A 400 -30.73 36.17 -45.64
CA SER A 400 -32.08 35.57 -45.77
C SER A 400 -32.38 34.18 -45.18
N SER A 401 -33.26 33.98 -44.19
CA SER A 401 -34.63 34.47 -43.94
C SER A 401 -35.74 33.89 -44.83
N ARG A 402 -36.81 33.47 -44.13
CA ARG A 402 -38.19 33.10 -44.54
C ARG A 402 -38.41 31.60 -44.80
N GLY A 403 -39.40 30.93 -44.19
CA GLY A 403 -40.46 31.35 -43.29
C GLY A 403 -41.74 30.55 -43.55
N ALA A 404 -42.25 29.94 -42.48
CA ALA A 404 -43.65 29.63 -42.15
C ALA A 404 -44.66 29.12 -43.21
N SER A 405 -45.16 27.90 -42.91
CA SER A 405 -46.58 27.57 -42.67
C SER A 405 -47.50 27.48 -43.89
N SER A 406 -48.54 26.64 -43.99
CA SER A 406 -49.22 25.64 -43.16
C SER A 406 -50.37 25.08 -44.01
N GLN A 407 -51.06 24.05 -43.50
CA GLN A 407 -52.35 23.45 -43.93
C GLN A 407 -52.19 22.19 -44.80
N GLU A 408 -52.37 21.01 -44.21
CA GLU A 408 -53.65 20.33 -43.89
C GLU A 408 -54.35 19.81 -45.15
N GLU A 409 -54.43 18.48 -45.31
CA GLU A 409 -55.72 17.76 -45.20
C GLU A 409 -55.54 16.24 -45.39
N ASN A 410 -55.91 15.53 -44.31
CA ASN A 410 -56.58 14.24 -44.18
C ASN A 410 -56.74 13.27 -45.37
N GLY A 411 -56.42 12.00 -45.10
CA GLY A 411 -56.92 10.84 -45.83
C GLY A 411 -56.40 9.53 -45.26
N GLY A 412 -57.07 9.00 -44.22
CA GLY A 412 -56.69 7.77 -43.53
C GLY A 412 -57.07 6.47 -44.22
N ARG A 413 -56.31 5.41 -43.91
CA ARG A 413 -56.77 4.12 -43.35
C ARG A 413 -55.61 3.13 -43.21
N ASP A 414 -55.29 2.81 -41.95
CA ASP A 414 -55.23 1.47 -41.33
C ASP A 414 -55.36 0.26 -42.28
N ARG A 415 -54.63 -0.85 -42.14
CA ARG A 415 -54.12 -1.50 -40.92
C ARG A 415 -53.22 -2.70 -41.28
N ALA A 416 -52.35 -3.04 -40.31
CA ALA A 416 -51.80 -4.37 -39.99
C ALA A 416 -50.71 -4.93 -40.93
N GLN A 417 -49.60 -5.51 -40.46
CA GLN A 417 -49.21 -5.94 -39.11
C GLN A 417 -47.69 -6.19 -39.07
N GLU A 418 -47.08 -5.73 -37.97
CA GLU A 418 -46.06 -6.41 -37.13
C GLU A 418 -44.89 -7.13 -37.80
N HIS A 419 -43.67 -6.62 -37.56
CA HIS A 419 -42.80 -7.25 -36.57
C HIS A 419 -41.72 -6.29 -36.05
N GLU A 420 -41.60 -6.31 -34.74
CA GLU A 420 -40.83 -5.43 -33.86
C GLU A 420 -39.32 -5.47 -34.08
N GLY A 421 -38.74 -4.27 -34.07
CA GLY A 421 -37.30 -4.05 -34.02
C GLY A 421 -37.03 -2.55 -33.96
N THR A 422 -37.07 -1.96 -32.77
CA THR A 422 -36.56 -0.60 -32.47
C THR A 422 -36.47 -0.47 -30.94
N SER A 423 -35.30 -0.22 -30.37
CA SER A 423 -34.66 1.10 -30.32
C SER A 423 -35.62 2.17 -29.82
N ALA A 424 -35.64 2.35 -28.49
CA ALA A 424 -36.23 3.47 -27.76
C ALA A 424 -35.63 3.39 -26.34
N ASN A 425 -35.20 4.43 -25.64
CA ASN A 425 -35.29 5.86 -25.84
C ASN A 425 -34.10 6.45 -25.06
N GLN A 426 -33.26 7.25 -25.71
CA GLN A 426 -32.51 8.29 -24.99
C GLN A 426 -33.55 9.34 -24.59
N GLY A 427 -34.18 9.11 -23.46
CA GLY A 427 -34.94 10.11 -22.72
C GLY A 427 -33.96 10.78 -21.78
N ASP A 428 -33.70 12.05 -22.06
CA ASP A 428 -33.03 13.01 -21.20
C ASP A 428 -33.71 13.02 -19.81
N SER A 429 -33.16 12.21 -18.88
CA SER A 429 -33.64 12.17 -17.50
C SER A 429 -32.93 13.28 -16.74
N LYS A 430 -33.69 14.33 -16.41
CA LYS A 430 -33.40 15.32 -15.37
C LYS A 430 -32.51 14.73 -14.27
N LEU A 431 -31.45 15.46 -13.93
CA LEU A 431 -30.56 15.25 -12.78
C LEU A 431 -31.42 15.00 -11.53
N GLY A 432 -31.72 13.74 -11.24
CA GLY A 432 -32.43 13.36 -10.03
C GLY A 432 -31.46 13.53 -8.88
N SER A 433 -31.81 14.36 -7.90
CA SER A 433 -31.13 14.44 -6.60
C SER A 433 -30.80 13.01 -6.16
N ARG A 434 -29.51 12.68 -6.09
CA ARG A 434 -29.11 11.42 -5.47
C ARG A 434 -29.56 11.48 -4.01
N ILE A 435 -29.98 10.33 -3.50
CA ILE A 435 -30.37 10.21 -2.09
C ILE A 435 -29.06 10.00 -1.35
N PRO A 436 -28.68 10.86 -0.40
CA PRO A 436 -27.46 10.69 0.36
C PRO A 436 -27.44 9.34 1.05
N GLN A 437 -26.29 8.66 1.01
CA GLN A 437 -26.11 7.34 1.59
C GLN A 437 -24.82 7.27 2.40
N CYS A 438 -24.72 6.28 3.27
CA CYS A 438 -23.45 5.95 3.91
C CYS A 438 -23.23 4.43 3.98
N SER A 439 -21.99 4.05 4.23
CA SER A 439 -21.62 2.72 4.70
C SER A 439 -20.79 2.84 5.97
N SER A 440 -20.78 1.78 6.78
CA SER A 440 -20.10 1.80 8.06
C SER A 440 -19.50 0.46 8.45
N GLU A 441 -18.48 0.53 9.29
CA GLU A 441 -17.95 -0.61 10.02
C GLU A 441 -17.39 -0.17 11.38
N LEU A 442 -17.59 -1.00 12.40
CA LEU A 442 -16.85 -0.91 13.66
C LEU A 442 -15.61 -1.81 13.54
N ARG A 443 -14.43 -1.21 13.62
CA ARG A 443 -13.15 -1.86 13.35
C ARG A 443 -12.33 -2.02 14.62
N ARG A 444 -11.53 -3.07 14.67
CA ARG A 444 -10.50 -3.30 15.67
C ARG A 444 -9.15 -3.45 15.00
N TRP A 445 -8.19 -2.73 15.56
CA TRP A 445 -6.83 -2.57 15.06
C TRP A 445 -5.84 -3.06 16.10
N THR A 446 -5.08 -4.08 15.75
CA THR A 446 -4.04 -4.68 16.60
C THR A 446 -2.75 -4.87 15.81
N ARG A 447 -1.66 -5.25 16.48
CA ARG A 447 -0.40 -5.62 15.82
C ARG A 447 -0.64 -6.58 14.66
N GLY A 448 -0.10 -6.25 13.48
CA GLY A 448 -0.27 -7.00 12.24
C GLY A 448 -1.42 -6.53 11.35
N CYS A 449 -2.26 -5.59 11.80
CA CYS A 449 -3.34 -5.05 10.98
C CYS A 449 -2.87 -3.95 10.01
N TYR A 450 -3.53 -3.85 8.85
CA TYR A 450 -3.24 -2.86 7.79
C TYR A 450 -4.37 -2.80 6.74
N THR A 451 -4.32 -1.78 5.88
CA THR A 451 -4.93 -1.82 4.54
C THR A 451 -3.90 -1.40 3.49
N LEU A 452 -4.13 -1.77 2.24
CA LEU A 452 -3.30 -1.44 1.09
C LEU A 452 -4.13 -0.74 0.02
N VAL A 453 -3.46 0.07 -0.79
CA VAL A 453 -3.99 0.58 -2.04
C VAL A 453 -3.98 -0.57 -3.07
N HIS A 454 -5.06 -0.70 -3.85
CA HIS A 454 -5.18 -1.77 -4.85
C HIS A 454 -6.03 -1.37 -6.06
N ASP A 455 -5.79 -1.99 -7.21
CA ASP A 455 -6.37 -1.63 -8.51
C ASP A 455 -7.91 -1.69 -8.58
N THR A 456 -8.51 -2.48 -7.70
CA THR A 456 -9.98 -2.64 -7.60
C THR A 456 -10.62 -1.64 -6.63
N GLN A 457 -9.83 -0.75 -6.03
CA GLN A 457 -10.34 0.32 -5.17
C GLN A 457 -11.05 1.37 -6.01
N THR A 458 -12.29 1.66 -5.64
CA THR A 458 -13.13 2.60 -6.38
C THR A 458 -12.86 4.01 -5.88
N THR A 459 -12.46 4.89 -6.79
CA THR A 459 -12.25 6.30 -6.46
C THR A 459 -13.49 7.11 -6.83
N GLU A 460 -14.15 7.63 -5.80
CA GLU A 460 -15.42 8.35 -5.88
C GLU A 460 -15.38 9.47 -4.84
N PHE A 461 -16.09 10.56 -5.13
CA PHE A 461 -16.30 11.63 -4.16
C PHE A 461 -17.01 11.08 -2.93
N ALA A 462 -16.42 11.30 -1.76
CA ALA A 462 -16.94 10.76 -0.52
C ALA A 462 -16.36 11.48 0.70
N LEU A 463 -17.17 11.60 1.75
CA LEU A 463 -16.73 12.08 3.06
C LEU A 463 -16.42 10.90 3.96
N ASP A 464 -15.15 10.72 4.33
CA ASP A 464 -14.75 9.76 5.33
C ASP A 464 -14.92 10.32 6.74
N LEU A 465 -15.42 9.50 7.65
CA LEU A 465 -15.55 9.81 9.07
C LEU A 465 -14.92 8.70 9.90
N MET A 466 -14.04 9.06 10.83
CA MET A 466 -13.39 8.12 11.75
C MET A 466 -13.50 8.64 13.19
N LEU A 467 -14.10 7.87 14.09
CA LEU A 467 -14.11 8.14 15.53
C LEU A 467 -13.27 7.09 16.27
N PHE A 468 -12.16 7.51 16.88
CA PHE A 468 -11.22 6.60 17.53
C PHE A 468 -11.53 6.35 19.01
N CYS A 469 -11.37 5.09 19.44
CA CYS A 469 -11.65 4.62 20.79
C CYS A 469 -10.51 3.74 21.34
N GLY A 470 -10.10 3.98 22.59
CA GLY A 470 -9.12 3.16 23.30
C GLY A 470 -7.65 3.34 22.85
N CYS A 471 -7.30 4.38 22.11
CA CYS A 471 -5.94 4.66 21.63
C CYS A 471 -5.14 5.60 22.56
N GLU A 472 -5.36 5.55 23.88
CA GLU A 472 -4.63 6.42 24.82
C GLU A 472 -3.12 6.17 24.78
N GLY A 473 -2.33 7.21 24.50
CA GLY A 473 -0.88 7.08 24.36
C GLY A 473 -0.45 6.24 23.15
N TRP A 474 -1.28 6.15 22.10
CA TRP A 474 -0.88 5.58 20.82
C TRP A 474 0.15 6.49 20.13
N ASP A 475 1.27 5.93 19.72
CA ASP A 475 2.36 6.66 19.05
C ASP A 475 2.31 6.42 17.54
N ALA A 476 2.67 7.43 16.75
CA ALA A 476 2.73 7.31 15.29
C ALA A 476 3.75 6.25 14.84
N ASP A 477 4.81 6.02 15.62
CA ASP A 477 5.83 5.00 15.34
C ASP A 477 5.26 3.57 15.40
N TYR A 478 4.08 3.37 16.01
CA TYR A 478 3.40 2.08 16.06
C TYR A 478 2.72 1.73 14.73
N GLY A 479 2.53 2.71 13.84
CA GLY A 479 1.64 2.61 12.69
C GLY A 479 0.17 2.78 13.09
N GLY A 480 -0.76 2.28 12.28
CA GLY A 480 -2.20 2.36 12.53
C GLY A 480 -2.84 3.73 12.24
N PHE A 481 -2.06 4.72 11.81
CA PHE A 481 -2.58 5.95 11.24
C PHE A 481 -3.15 5.73 9.84
N THR A 482 -4.15 6.54 9.49
CA THR A 482 -4.69 6.57 8.13
C THR A 482 -3.93 7.62 7.33
N SER A 483 -3.32 7.23 6.22
CA SER A 483 -2.66 8.12 5.28
C SER A 483 -3.50 8.27 4.02
N TYR A 484 -3.60 9.50 3.52
CA TYR A 484 -4.26 9.87 2.26
C TYR A 484 -3.18 10.30 1.26
N ILE A 485 -3.26 9.78 0.04
CA ILE A 485 -2.24 9.98 -1.00
C ILE A 485 -2.90 10.34 -2.33
N ALA A 486 -2.17 11.09 -3.16
CA ALA A 486 -2.55 11.34 -4.53
C ALA A 486 -2.35 10.09 -5.41
N LYS A 487 -3.31 9.81 -6.29
CA LYS A 487 -3.31 8.62 -7.12
C LYS A 487 -2.22 8.68 -8.17
N GLY A 488 -1.35 7.66 -8.17
CA GLY A 488 -0.24 7.56 -9.11
C GLY A 488 0.97 8.42 -8.74
N GLU A 489 0.97 9.01 -7.55
CA GLU A 489 2.05 9.84 -7.02
C GLU A 489 2.54 9.29 -5.68
N ASP A 490 3.78 9.65 -5.31
CA ASP A 490 4.36 9.33 -4.00
C ASP A 490 4.05 10.41 -2.94
N GLU A 491 3.12 11.32 -3.23
CA GLU A 491 2.77 12.46 -2.36
C GLU A 491 1.74 12.06 -1.29
N GLU A 492 2.15 12.17 -0.03
CA GLU A 492 1.28 12.04 1.13
C GLU A 492 0.58 13.39 1.40
N LEU A 493 -0.74 13.41 1.23
CA LEU A 493 -1.59 14.60 1.34
C LEU A 493 -1.94 14.89 2.81
N LEU A 494 -2.29 13.84 3.56
CA LEU A 494 -2.79 13.95 4.93
C LEU A 494 -2.54 12.67 5.73
N VAL A 495 -2.22 12.82 7.02
CA VAL A 495 -2.14 11.72 7.99
C VAL A 495 -3.09 11.98 9.15
N VAL A 496 -3.98 11.03 9.41
CA VAL A 496 -4.89 11.01 10.56
C VAL A 496 -4.38 10.01 11.59
N ASN A 497 -3.92 10.52 12.72
CA ASN A 497 -3.42 9.72 13.84
C ASN A 497 -4.56 9.29 14.78
N PRO A 498 -4.55 8.06 15.33
CA PRO A 498 -5.54 7.64 16.32
C PRO A 498 -5.46 8.48 17.59
N GLU A 499 -6.51 9.22 17.91
CA GLU A 499 -6.63 10.03 19.14
C GLU A 499 -8.00 9.80 19.79
N ASN A 500 -8.01 9.48 21.09
CA ASN A 500 -9.24 9.12 21.81
C ASN A 500 -10.32 10.20 21.68
N ASN A 501 -11.54 9.79 21.34
CA ASN A 501 -12.70 10.66 21.23
C ASN A 501 -12.50 11.82 20.23
N CYS A 502 -11.60 11.64 19.26
CA CYS A 502 -11.39 12.56 18.17
C CYS A 502 -12.16 12.04 16.94
N LEU A 503 -13.00 12.89 16.37
CA LEU A 503 -13.68 12.65 15.10
C LEU A 503 -12.87 13.28 13.98
N ALA A 504 -12.35 12.46 13.07
CA ALA A 504 -11.74 12.92 11.84
C ALA A 504 -12.76 12.92 10.70
N LEU A 505 -12.82 14.02 9.96
CA LEU A 505 -13.57 14.17 8.73
C LEU A 505 -12.58 14.45 7.60
N VAL A 506 -12.66 13.71 6.49
CA VAL A 506 -11.80 13.93 5.32
C VAL A 506 -12.61 13.76 4.05
N TYR A 507 -12.69 14.80 3.23
CA TYR A 507 -13.32 14.70 1.92
C TYR A 507 -12.31 14.20 0.89
N ARG A 508 -12.69 13.17 0.14
CA ARG A 508 -11.88 12.60 -0.94
C ARG A 508 -12.51 12.90 -2.27
N ASP A 509 -11.67 13.18 -3.26
CA ASP A 509 -12.04 13.22 -4.66
C ASP A 509 -11.74 11.88 -5.37
N ARG A 510 -11.76 11.89 -6.71
CA ARG A 510 -11.50 10.70 -7.54
C ARG A 510 -10.02 10.38 -7.73
N GLU A 511 -9.13 11.27 -7.33
CA GLU A 511 -7.68 11.11 -7.42
C GLU A 511 -7.05 10.93 -6.04
N THR A 512 -7.85 10.85 -4.98
CA THR A 512 -7.39 10.61 -3.61
C THR A 512 -7.63 9.16 -3.19
N LEU A 513 -6.55 8.51 -2.74
CA LEU A 513 -6.56 7.17 -2.16
C LEU A 513 -6.23 7.24 -0.66
N LYS A 514 -6.53 6.17 0.08
CA LYS A 514 -6.17 6.08 1.49
C LYS A 514 -5.79 4.67 1.90
N PHE A 515 -4.99 4.57 2.95
CA PHE A 515 -4.68 3.30 3.61
C PHE A 515 -4.41 3.49 5.11
N VAL A 516 -4.55 2.42 5.89
CA VAL A 516 -4.14 2.35 7.29
C VAL A 516 -2.79 1.65 7.37
N LYS A 517 -1.76 2.38 7.84
CA LYS A 517 -0.39 1.87 7.90
C LYS A 517 -0.30 0.65 8.82
N TYR A 518 0.51 -0.33 8.42
CA TYR A 518 0.79 -1.54 9.21
C TYR A 518 1.13 -1.25 10.67
N ILE A 519 0.41 -1.90 11.58
CA ILE A 519 0.65 -1.81 13.03
C ILE A 519 1.76 -2.79 13.41
N ASN A 520 2.90 -2.24 13.81
CA ASN A 520 4.11 -3.01 14.08
C ASN A 520 4.27 -3.40 15.55
N HIS A 521 5.35 -4.12 15.87
CA HIS A 521 5.63 -4.71 17.17
C HIS A 521 5.90 -3.66 18.27
N TYR A 522 6.27 -2.42 17.93
CA TYR A 522 6.38 -1.35 18.93
C TYR A 522 5.06 -1.10 19.66
N SER A 523 3.91 -1.36 19.02
CA SER A 523 2.59 -1.24 19.65
C SER A 523 2.40 -2.13 20.89
N LEU A 524 3.22 -3.16 21.07
CA LEU A 524 3.19 -4.04 22.25
C LEU A 524 4.05 -3.52 23.40
N GLU A 525 4.91 -2.53 23.17
CA GLU A 525 5.83 -1.97 24.16
C GLU A 525 5.20 -0.88 25.05
N ARG A 526 3.87 -0.76 25.02
CA ARG A 526 3.14 0.20 25.85
C ARG A 526 3.41 -0.05 27.34
N THR A 527 3.53 1.03 28.10
CA THR A 527 3.88 1.00 29.53
C THR A 527 2.82 0.26 30.37
N GLU A 528 3.25 -0.24 31.55
CA GLU A 528 2.48 -1.08 32.49
C GLU A 528 1.05 -0.60 32.81
N ALA A 529 0.73 0.69 32.63
CA ALA A 529 -0.61 1.25 32.84
C ALA A 529 -1.66 0.82 31.80
N SER A 530 -1.27 0.22 30.67
CA SER A 530 -2.15 -0.08 29.53
C SER A 530 -2.10 -1.53 29.02
N GLN A 531 -1.47 -2.44 29.78
CA GLN A 531 -1.16 -3.82 29.37
C GLN A 531 -2.38 -4.69 29.03
N GLU A 532 -3.58 -4.32 29.46
CA GLU A 532 -4.79 -5.10 29.13
C GLU A 532 -5.28 -4.88 27.68
N GLN A 533 -4.79 -3.84 26.98
CA GLN A 533 -5.32 -3.47 25.66
C GLN A 533 -4.26 -3.54 24.54
N THR A 534 -4.42 -4.54 23.66
CA THR A 534 -3.48 -4.91 22.58
C THR A 534 -3.68 -4.16 21.26
N GLY A 535 -4.34 -3.00 21.29
CA GLY A 535 -4.75 -2.26 20.09
C GLY A 535 -5.74 -1.14 20.38
N PHE A 536 -6.46 -0.67 19.37
CA PHE A 536 -7.53 0.33 19.47
C PHE A 536 -8.71 -0.03 18.55
N TRP A 537 -9.78 0.74 18.64
CA TRP A 537 -10.98 0.61 17.81
C TRP A 537 -11.31 1.92 17.12
N ASP A 538 -12.06 1.84 16.03
CA ASP A 538 -12.72 3.01 15.49
C ASP A 538 -14.09 2.68 14.91
N PHE A 539 -14.95 3.70 14.86
CA PHE A 539 -16.13 3.70 14.01
C PHE A 539 -15.73 4.38 12.71
N CYS A 540 -15.78 3.64 11.60
CA CYS A 540 -15.44 4.14 10.28
C CYS A 540 -16.71 4.22 9.43
N PHE A 541 -17.01 5.41 8.95
CA PHE A 541 -18.13 5.70 8.07
C PHE A 541 -17.63 6.36 6.79
N VAL A 542 -18.38 6.15 5.71
CA VAL A 542 -18.16 6.83 4.43
C VAL A 542 -19.52 7.32 3.93
N TYR A 543 -19.66 8.63 3.73
CA TYR A 543 -20.88 9.29 3.27
C TYR A 543 -20.73 9.73 1.81
N TYR A 544 -21.85 9.70 1.10
CA TYR A 544 -21.99 10.04 -0.32
C TYR A 544 -23.21 10.96 -0.48
N GLU A 545 -23.07 12.00 -1.29
CA GLU A 545 -24.16 12.92 -1.68
C GLU A 545 -25.23 12.28 -2.58
#